data_AF-I7ZCK2-F1
#
_entry.id   AF-I7ZCK2-F1
#
_cell.length_a   1.000
_cell.length_b   1.000
_cell.length_c   1.000
_cell.angle_alpha   90.00
_cell.angle_beta   90.00
_cell.angle_gamma   90.00
#
_symmetry.space_group_name_H-M   'P 1'
#
loop_
_entity.id
_entity.type
_entity.pdbx_description
1 polymer ?
#
loop_
_entity_poly.entity_id
_entity_poly.type
_entity_poly.pdbx_seq_one_letter_code
_entity_poly.pdbx_strand_id
1 'polypeptide(L)'
;MTSHVRHFVLTGDGRIREFSAELAARVAGGASPMPEFADACVRYLQLTLDDEAETETEIRIQSAGASIRFDAEGRLLEAGPAKPEEQISGFEHDAVVQWVLRDRPQVGPTFH
;
A
#
# COMPACT_ATOMS: atom_id res chain seq x y z
N MET A 1 20.59 -0.33 6.48
CA MET A 1 19.25 -0.93 6.29
C MET A 1 18.26 0.20 6.06
N THR A 2 17.98 0.52 4.80
CA THR A 2 16.95 1.51 4.44
C THR A 2 15.77 0.74 3.88
N SER A 3 14.84 0.40 4.78
CA SER A 3 13.56 -0.20 4.41
C SER A 3 12.56 0.92 4.16
N HIS A 4 11.96 0.94 2.96
CA HIS A 4 10.94 1.92 2.62
C HIS A 4 9.57 1.25 2.66
N VAL A 5 8.71 1.73 3.55
CA VAL A 5 7.33 1.26 3.65
C VAL A 5 6.43 2.23 2.87
N ARG A 6 5.61 1.67 1.99
CA ARG A 6 4.55 2.39 1.27
C ARG A 6 3.21 1.76 1.56
N HIS A 7 2.19 2.62 1.61
CA HIS A 7 0.84 2.25 2.02
C HIS A 7 -0.11 2.52 0.86
N PHE A 8 -0.92 1.55 0.50
CA PHE A 8 -1.88 1.67 -0.59
C PHE A 8 -3.28 1.26 -0.14
N VAL A 9 -4.28 1.96 -0.67
CA VAL A 9 -5.69 1.64 -0.49
C VAL A 9 -6.29 1.31 -1.84
N LEU A 10 -6.87 0.13 -1.93
CA LEU A 10 -7.58 -0.41 -3.08
C LEU A 10 -9.08 -0.41 -2.76
N THR A 11 -9.80 0.33 -3.60
CA THR A 11 -11.24 0.52 -3.47
C THR A 11 -11.99 -0.54 -4.27
N GLY A 12 -13.28 -0.74 -3.97
CA GLY A 12 -14.13 -1.71 -4.68
C GLY A 12 -14.39 -1.34 -6.15
N ASP A 13 -14.23 -0.07 -6.52
CA ASP A 13 -14.29 0.44 -7.89
C ASP A 13 -12.96 0.32 -8.66
N GLY A 14 -11.97 -0.38 -8.09
CA GLY A 14 -10.70 -0.69 -8.75
C GLY A 14 -9.71 0.47 -8.75
N ARG A 15 -9.95 1.55 -7.98
CA ARG A 15 -8.97 2.62 -7.82
C ARG A 15 -7.95 2.25 -6.76
N ILE A 16 -6.69 2.54 -7.07
CA ILE A 16 -5.54 2.37 -6.18
C ILE A 16 -5.06 3.77 -5.78
N ARG A 17 -4.94 4.03 -4.49
CA ARG A 17 -4.41 5.29 -3.94
C ARG A 17 -3.25 5.02 -3.02
N GLU A 18 -2.17 5.79 -3.16
CA GLU A 18 -1.06 5.79 -2.21
C GLU A 18 -1.38 6.68 -1.02
N PHE A 19 -1.15 6.18 0.18
CA PHE A 19 -1.21 6.91 1.43
C PHE A 19 0.22 7.16 1.91
N SER A 20 0.48 8.38 2.37
CA SER A 20 1.72 8.63 3.11
C SER A 20 1.68 7.88 4.45
N ALA A 21 2.84 7.53 4.99
CA ALA A 21 2.94 6.87 6.30
C ALA A 21 2.24 7.69 7.40
N GLU A 22 2.33 9.02 7.32
CA GLU A 22 1.66 9.91 8.26
C GLU A 22 0.13 9.86 8.11
N LEU A 23 -0.39 9.86 6.88
CA LEU A 23 -1.83 9.72 6.63
C LEU A 23 -2.33 8.35 7.10
N ALA A 24 -1.61 7.28 6.77
CA ALA A 24 -1.94 5.93 7.20
C ALA A 24 -1.99 5.82 8.74
N ALA A 25 -1.02 6.41 9.44
CA ALA A 25 -1.00 6.46 10.90
C ALA A 25 -2.17 7.26 11.48
N ARG A 26 -2.52 8.41 10.89
CA ARG A 26 -3.66 9.22 11.35
C ARG A 26 -4.99 8.51 11.11
N VAL A 27 -5.15 7.82 9.98
CA VAL A 27 -6.35 7.04 9.67
C VAL A 27 -6.46 5.85 10.61
N ALA A 28 -5.37 5.10 10.83
CA ALA A 28 -5.33 3.98 11.77
C ALA A 28 -5.59 4.42 13.23
N GLY A 29 -5.15 5.63 13.59
CA GLY A 29 -5.44 6.24 14.89
C GLY A 29 -6.81 6.90 15.02
N GLY A 30 -7.64 6.88 13.97
CA GLY A 30 -8.96 7.53 13.95
C GLY A 30 -8.92 9.06 13.99
N ALA A 31 -7.74 9.66 13.83
CA ALA A 31 -7.52 11.11 13.92
C ALA A 31 -7.85 11.85 12.62
N SER A 32 -7.93 11.15 11.49
CA SER A 32 -8.31 11.71 10.19
C SER A 32 -9.47 10.91 9.59
N PRO A 33 -10.70 11.44 9.61
CA PRO A 33 -11.82 10.83 8.92
C PRO A 33 -11.63 10.92 7.40
N MET A 34 -12.04 9.88 6.69
CA MET A 34 -12.00 9.74 5.24
C MET A 34 -13.45 9.62 4.73
N PRO A 35 -14.18 10.75 4.61
CA PRO A 35 -15.59 10.73 4.21
C PRO A 35 -15.82 10.12 2.83
N GLU A 36 -14.81 10.09 1.96
CA GLU A 36 -14.89 9.39 0.67
C GLU A 36 -15.06 7.86 0.79
N PHE A 37 -14.75 7.30 1.95
CA PHE A 37 -14.89 5.88 2.27
C PHE A 37 -15.97 5.63 3.32
N ALA A 38 -16.87 6.60 3.57
CA ALA A 38 -17.97 6.42 4.50
C ALA A 38 -18.82 5.18 4.15
N ASP A 39 -19.13 4.36 5.16
CA ASP A 39 -19.80 3.06 5.03
C ASP A 39 -19.14 2.07 4.04
N ALA A 40 -17.87 2.28 3.69
CA ALA A 40 -17.13 1.43 2.78
C ALA A 40 -16.14 0.52 3.50
N CYS A 41 -15.97 -0.68 2.93
CA CYS A 41 -14.82 -1.52 3.22
C CYS A 41 -13.80 -1.33 2.09
N VAL A 42 -12.57 -0.98 2.45
CA VAL A 42 -11.46 -0.85 1.52
C VAL A 42 -10.40 -1.89 1.81
N ARG A 43 -9.67 -2.29 0.78
CA ARG A 43 -8.56 -3.23 0.86
C ARG A 43 -7.28 -2.40 1.01
N TYR A 44 -6.42 -2.81 1.91
CA TYR A 44 -5.19 -2.10 2.24
C TYR A 44 -3.99 -2.99 1.91
N LEU A 45 -2.98 -2.40 1.26
CA LEU A 45 -1.73 -3.06 0.92
C LEU A 45 -0.57 -2.26 1.49
N GLN A 46 0.21 -2.89 2.34
CA GLN A 46 1.51 -2.37 2.73
C GLN A 46 2.59 -3.06 1.89
N LEU A 47 3.45 -2.26 1.26
CA LEU A 47 4.66 -2.73 0.60
C LEU A 47 5.87 -2.28 1.39
N THR A 48 6.71 -3.23 1.78
CA THR A 48 8.03 -2.97 2.35
C THR A 48 9.06 -3.28 1.29
N LEU A 49 9.86 -2.28 0.92
CA LEU A 49 10.98 -2.43 0.00
C LEU A 49 12.26 -2.41 0.83
N ASP A 50 12.96 -3.52 0.82
CA ASP A 50 14.27 -3.62 1.44
C ASP A 50 15.34 -3.39 0.38
N ASP A 51 16.05 -2.26 0.54
CA ASP A 51 17.24 -1.93 -0.23
C ASP A 51 18.46 -2.50 0.50
N GLU A 52 18.68 -3.82 0.37
CA GLU A 52 19.91 -4.47 0.82
C GLU A 52 21.03 -4.21 -0.18
N ALA A 53 21.63 -3.02 -0.08
CA ALA A 53 22.78 -2.59 -0.87
C ALA A 53 24.10 -3.24 -0.42
N GLU A 54 24.16 -4.58 -0.39
CA GLU A 54 25.44 -5.31 -0.35
C GLU A 54 25.76 -5.96 -1.71
N THR A 55 24.75 -6.12 -2.57
CA THR A 55 24.89 -6.51 -3.98
C THR A 55 23.88 -5.71 -4.79
N GLU A 56 24.35 -4.87 -5.70
CA GLU A 56 23.60 -3.89 -6.51
C GLU A 56 22.52 -4.48 -7.46
N THR A 57 22.08 -5.73 -7.24
CA THR A 57 21.30 -6.52 -8.20
C THR A 57 19.94 -7.01 -7.72
N GLU A 58 19.61 -6.97 -6.43
CA GLU A 58 18.37 -7.59 -5.93
C GLU A 58 17.57 -6.65 -5.00
N ILE A 59 16.32 -6.38 -5.38
CA ILE A 59 15.35 -5.64 -4.56
C ILE A 59 14.41 -6.66 -3.93
N ARG A 60 14.31 -6.66 -2.60
CA ARG A 60 13.32 -7.48 -1.90
C ARG A 60 12.06 -6.67 -1.64
N ILE A 61 10.93 -7.21 -2.07
CA ILE A 61 9.61 -6.62 -1.85
C ILE A 61 8.80 -7.58 -1.01
N GLN A 62 8.35 -7.10 0.15
CA GLN A 62 7.41 -7.79 1.01
C GLN A 62 6.07 -7.06 0.97
N SER A 63 4.98 -7.81 0.94
CA SER A 63 3.64 -7.26 0.88
C SER A 63 2.75 -7.83 1.97
N ALA A 64 2.00 -6.97 2.66
CA ALA A 64 1.00 -7.36 3.65
C ALA A 64 -0.36 -6.77 3.27
N GLY A 65 -1.37 -7.63 3.12
CA GLY A 65 -2.75 -7.24 2.83
C GLY A 65 -3.61 -7.20 4.09
N ALA A 66 -4.47 -6.19 4.20
CA ALA A 66 -5.48 -6.04 5.25
C ALA A 66 -6.79 -5.51 4.67
N SER A 67 -7.88 -5.62 5.40
CA SER A 67 -9.12 -4.90 5.11
C SER A 67 -9.39 -3.85 6.18
N ILE A 68 -9.88 -2.69 5.75
CA ILE A 68 -10.19 -1.55 6.60
C ILE A 68 -11.66 -1.19 6.36
N ARG A 69 -12.44 -1.14 7.44
CA ARG A 69 -13.83 -0.70 7.41
C ARG A 69 -13.97 0.66 8.03
N PHE A 70 -14.74 1.50 7.37
CA PHE A 70 -15.09 2.82 7.86
C PHE A 70 -16.56 2.88 8.31
N ASP A 71 -16.85 3.76 9.25
CA ASP A 71 -18.22 4.10 9.66
C ASP A 71 -18.87 5.10 8.68
N ALA A 72 -20.12 5.47 8.95
CA ALA A 72 -20.88 6.44 8.16
C ALA A 72 -20.29 7.87 8.14
N GLU A 73 -19.38 8.18 9.07
CA GLU A 73 -18.65 9.45 9.11
C GLU A 73 -17.27 9.35 8.41
N GLY A 74 -16.89 8.17 7.91
CA GLY A 74 -15.59 7.91 7.31
C GLY A 74 -14.48 7.66 8.34
N ARG A 75 -14.79 7.35 9.59
CA ARG A 75 -13.79 7.01 10.61
C ARG A 75 -13.50 5.53 10.59
N LEU A 76 -12.27 5.16 10.94
CA LEU A 76 -11.86 3.77 11.04
C LEU A 76 -12.69 3.05 12.09
N LEU A 77 -13.45 2.04 11.66
CA LEU A 77 -14.28 1.20 12.52
C LEU A 77 -13.52 -0.08 12.90
N GLU A 78 -12.90 -0.73 11.91
CA GLU A 78 -12.15 -1.97 12.07
C GLU A 78 -11.00 -2.04 11.07
N ALA A 79 -9.84 -2.55 11.49
CA ALA A 79 -8.74 -2.92 10.61
C ALA A 79 -8.30 -4.34 10.96
N GLY A 80 -8.32 -5.24 9.98
CA GLY A 80 -8.09 -6.66 10.21
C GLY A 80 -7.52 -7.39 9.00
N PRO A 81 -7.21 -8.69 9.14
CA PRO A 81 -6.78 -9.49 8.01
C PRO A 81 -7.88 -9.51 6.94
N ALA A 82 -7.48 -9.32 5.69
CA ALA A 82 -8.41 -9.37 4.57
C ALA A 82 -9.06 -10.75 4.49
N LYS A 83 -10.39 -10.79 4.39
CA LYS A 83 -11.10 -12.03 4.07
C LYS A 83 -10.70 -12.54 2.69
N PRO A 84 -10.92 -13.82 2.35
CA PRO A 84 -10.59 -14.38 1.03
C PRO A 84 -11.19 -13.58 -0.13
N GLU A 85 -12.41 -13.06 0.05
CA GLU A 85 -13.13 -12.20 -0.90
C GLU A 85 -12.57 -10.75 -0.98
N GLU A 86 -11.84 -10.33 0.05
CA GLU A 86 -11.19 -9.01 0.16
C GLU A 86 -9.69 -9.10 -0.14
N GLN A 87 -9.18 -10.27 -0.51
CA GLN A 87 -7.79 -10.42 -0.89
C GLN A 87 -7.49 -9.63 -2.14
N ILE A 88 -6.30 -9.02 -2.15
CA ILE A 88 -5.79 -8.30 -3.29
C ILE A 88 -5.39 -9.35 -4.33
N SER A 89 -5.90 -9.19 -5.54
CA SER A 89 -5.57 -10.11 -6.64
C SER A 89 -4.09 -9.99 -7.02
N GLY A 90 -3.52 -11.06 -7.60
CA GLY A 90 -2.14 -11.01 -8.10
C GLY A 90 -1.91 -9.88 -9.11
N PHE A 91 -2.92 -9.56 -9.93
CA PHE A 91 -2.87 -8.43 -10.85
C PHE A 91 -2.78 -7.08 -10.14
N GLU A 92 -3.63 -6.84 -9.14
CA GLU A 92 -3.60 -5.61 -8.35
C GLU A 92 -2.28 -5.47 -7.60
N HIS A 93 -1.78 -6.57 -7.03
CA HIS A 93 -0.47 -6.61 -6.38
C HIS A 93 0.66 -6.25 -7.34
N ASP A 94 0.73 -6.91 -8.50
CA ASP A 94 1.74 -6.64 -9.52
C ASP A 94 1.67 -5.20 -10.02
N ALA A 95 0.47 -4.64 -10.22
CA ALA A 95 0.28 -3.26 -10.65
C ALA A 95 0.87 -2.27 -9.63
N VAL A 96 0.64 -2.48 -8.33
CA VAL A 96 1.22 -1.62 -7.28
C VAL A 96 2.73 -1.79 -7.23
N VAL A 97 3.24 -3.02 -7.29
CA VAL A 97 4.69 -3.30 -7.27
C VAL A 97 5.39 -2.59 -8.43
N GLN A 98 4.88 -2.74 -9.65
CA GLN A 98 5.43 -2.08 -10.84
C GLN A 98 5.36 -0.55 -10.72
N TRP A 99 4.28 -0.01 -10.16
CA TRP A 99 4.17 1.42 -9.90
C TRP A 99 5.24 1.90 -8.92
N VAL A 100 5.47 1.21 -7.81
CA VAL A 100 6.52 1.59 -6.86
C VAL A 100 7.92 1.51 -7.48
N LEU A 101 8.18 0.48 -8.29
CA LEU A 101 9.45 0.32 -8.99
C LEU A 101 9.69 1.40 -10.04
N ARG A 102 8.63 1.94 -10.67
CA ARG A 102 8.73 3.03 -11.66
C ARG A 102 9.34 4.30 -11.09
N ASP A 103 9.05 4.63 -9.84
CA ASP A 103 9.54 5.84 -9.18
C ASP A 103 11.00 5.73 -8.71
N ARG A 104 11.65 4.57 -8.90
CA ARG A 104 13.10 4.46 -8.73
C ARG A 104 13.81 5.04 -9.95
N PRO A 105 14.89 5.82 -9.77
CA PRO A 105 15.75 6.18 -10.89
C PRO A 105 16.29 4.88 -11.49
N GLN A 106 15.85 4.54 -12.71
CA GLN A 106 16.56 3.57 -13.51
C GLN A 106 17.96 4.13 -13.71
N VAL A 107 18.95 3.49 -13.10
CA VAL A 107 20.35 3.71 -13.49
C VAL A 107 20.40 3.33 -14.96
N GLY A 108 20.39 4.35 -15.83
CA GLY A 108 20.53 4.15 -17.27
C GLY A 108 21.82 3.37 -17.54
N PRO A 109 21.91 2.61 -18.64
CA PRO A 109 23.12 1.87 -18.96
C PRO A 109 24.31 2.83 -18.99
N THR A 110 25.25 2.65 -18.05
CA THR A 110 26.56 3.30 -18.12
C THR A 110 27.32 2.62 -19.25
N PHE A 111 27.37 3.24 -20.42
CA PHE A 111 28.26 2.79 -21.49
C PHE A 111 29.70 3.17 -21.12
N HIS A 112 30.56 2.15 -20.99
CA HIS A 112 32.02 2.30 -20.86
C HIS A 112 32.70 2.24 -22.23
#